data_AF-A0A6V7BDN1-F1
#
_entry.id   AF-A0A6V7BDN1-F1
#
_cell.length_a   1.000
_cell.length_b   1.000
_cell.length_c   1.000
_cell.angle_alpha   90.00
_cell.angle_beta   90.00
_cell.angle_gamma   90.00
#
_symmetry.space_group_name_H-M   'P 1'
#
loop_
_entity.id
_entity.type
_entity.pdbx_description
1 polymer ?
#
loop_
_entity_poly.entity_id
_entity_poly.type
_entity_poly.pdbx_seq_one_letter_code
_entity_poly.pdbx_strand_id
1 'polypeptide(L)'
;MKKAKIVLAIVAALASASVCAQTRVSGYHRADGTYVQPHYRSAANSTTLDNYSTRGNVNPYTGRVGTVDPYREQNTYRQPAPQATYGLPRSDSVNPYGSGY
;
A
#
# COMPACT_ATOMS: atom_id res chain seq x y z
N MET A 1 -26.43 -5.19 41.27
CA MET A 1 -26.29 -5.74 39.90
C MET A 1 -26.46 -4.70 38.79
N LYS A 2 -27.48 -3.82 38.80
CA LYS A 2 -27.67 -2.75 37.79
C LYS A 2 -26.49 -1.75 37.68
N LYS A 3 -25.95 -1.31 38.83
CA LYS A 3 -24.80 -0.37 38.88
C LYS A 3 -23.53 -0.97 38.26
N ALA A 4 -23.27 -2.27 38.50
CA ALA A 4 -22.13 -2.97 37.91
C ALA A 4 -22.26 -3.10 36.37
N LYS A 5 -23.48 -3.30 35.84
CA LYS A 5 -23.73 -3.32 34.38
C LYS A 5 -23.53 -1.95 33.74
N ILE A 6 -23.90 -0.87 34.42
CA ILE A 6 -23.69 0.51 33.94
C ILE A 6 -22.19 0.83 33.91
N VAL A 7 -21.45 0.47 34.96
CA VAL A 7 -19.99 0.67 35.00
C VAL A 7 -19.31 -0.14 33.89
N LEU A 8 -19.72 -1.39 33.65
CA LEU A 8 -19.18 -2.21 32.57
C LEU A 8 -19.44 -1.61 31.18
N ALA A 9 -20.63 -1.03 30.95
CA ALA A 9 -20.96 -0.38 29.67
C ALA A 9 -20.11 0.89 29.43
N ILE A 10 -19.85 1.68 30.47
CA ILE A 10 -19.00 2.87 30.37
C ILE A 10 -17.55 2.48 30.08
N VAL A 11 -17.03 1.46 30.76
CA VAL A 11 -15.66 0.95 30.52
C VAL A 11 -15.52 0.41 29.08
N ALA A 12 -16.54 -0.30 28.57
CA ALA A 12 -16.53 -0.79 27.20
C ALA A 12 -16.56 0.34 26.16
N ALA A 13 -17.34 1.41 26.40
CA ALA A 13 -17.38 2.58 25.52
C ALA A 13 -16.03 3.32 25.48
N LEU A 14 -15.34 3.41 26.62
CA LEU A 14 -14.03 4.05 26.74
C LEU A 14 -12.87 3.22 26.16
N ALA A 15 -13.07 1.93 25.86
CA ALA A 15 -12.05 1.04 25.31
C ALA A 15 -11.86 1.15 23.79
N SER A 16 -12.49 2.12 23.12
CA SER A 16 -12.43 2.27 21.67
C SER A 16 -11.13 2.96 21.24
N ALA A 17 -10.05 2.20 21.00
CA ALA A 17 -8.80 2.71 20.45
C ALA A 17 -8.86 2.79 18.91
N SER A 18 -8.55 3.95 18.33
CA SER A 18 -8.44 4.12 16.87
C SER A 18 -7.10 3.55 16.38
N VAL A 19 -7.14 2.44 15.65
CA VAL A 19 -5.95 1.88 14.99
C VAL A 19 -5.79 2.52 13.62
N CYS A 20 -4.67 3.20 13.40
CA CYS A 20 -4.31 3.79 12.12
C CYS A 20 -3.14 3.00 11.51
N ALA A 21 -3.40 2.18 10.49
CA ALA A 21 -2.38 1.37 9.80
C ALA A 21 -1.69 2.15 8.67
N GLN A 22 -1.37 3.43 8.88
CA GLN A 22 -0.74 4.29 7.88
C GLN A 22 0.74 4.50 8.21
N THR A 23 1.59 4.47 7.18
CA THR A 23 3.03 4.70 7.31
C THR A 23 3.43 5.96 6.56
N ARG A 24 4.17 6.85 7.23
CA ARG A 24 4.77 8.02 6.60
C ARG A 24 6.10 7.66 5.96
N VAL A 25 6.29 8.09 4.73
CA VAL A 25 7.53 7.93 3.97
C VAL A 25 8.23 9.28 3.92
N SER A 26 9.48 9.33 4.37
CA SER A 26 10.33 10.50 4.23
C SER A 26 10.62 10.79 2.77
N GLY A 27 10.82 12.06 2.43
CA GLY A 27 11.24 12.43 1.08
C GLY A 27 12.65 11.93 0.79
N TYR A 28 12.91 11.60 -0.48
CA TYR A 28 14.19 11.05 -0.92
C TYR A 28 14.47 11.40 -2.38
N HIS A 29 15.73 11.31 -2.80
CA HIS A 29 16.12 11.43 -4.21
C HIS A 29 16.18 10.05 -4.85
N ARG A 30 15.62 9.92 -6.06
CA ARG A 30 15.78 8.73 -6.90
C ARG A 30 17.16 8.75 -7.58
N ALA A 31 17.58 7.59 -8.10
CA ALA A 31 18.86 7.47 -8.82
C ALA A 31 18.95 8.36 -10.07
N ASP A 32 17.80 8.73 -10.65
CA ASP A 32 17.69 9.67 -11.77
C ASP A 32 17.75 11.16 -11.36
N GLY A 33 17.93 11.45 -10.07
CA GLY A 33 18.00 12.79 -9.51
C GLY A 33 16.65 13.39 -9.09
N THR A 34 15.52 12.75 -9.42
CA THR A 34 14.18 13.25 -9.10
C THR A 34 13.93 13.23 -7.59
N TYR A 35 13.51 14.37 -7.04
CA TYR A 35 13.06 14.44 -5.64
C TYR A 35 11.65 13.89 -5.48
N VAL A 36 11.47 13.00 -4.50
CA VAL A 36 10.18 12.47 -4.06
C VAL A 36 9.81 13.16 -2.77
N GLN A 37 8.69 13.88 -2.79
CA GLN A 37 8.15 14.52 -1.60
C GLN A 37 7.65 13.48 -0.57
N PRO A 38 7.72 13.81 0.74
CA PRO A 38 7.16 12.96 1.78
C PRO A 38 5.67 12.68 1.55
N HIS A 39 5.22 11.46 1.79
CA HIS A 39 3.83 11.05 1.58
C HIS A 39 3.41 9.95 2.56
N TYR A 40 2.12 9.65 2.60
CA TYR A 40 1.56 8.56 3.39
C TYR A 40 1.17 7.39 2.50
N ARG A 41 1.37 6.17 3.02
CA ARG A 41 0.97 4.90 2.38
C ARG A 41 0.32 3.97 3.40
N SER A 42 -0.35 2.91 2.92
CA SER A 42 -0.74 1.77 3.75
C SER A 42 0.49 1.13 4.41
N ALA A 43 0.31 0.52 5.59
CA ALA A 43 1.35 -0.26 6.23
C ALA A 43 1.79 -1.41 5.33
N ALA A 44 3.10 -1.67 5.26
CA ALA A 44 3.61 -2.79 4.48
C ALA A 44 3.22 -4.12 5.14
N ASN A 45 2.60 -5.02 4.37
CA ASN A 45 2.24 -6.36 4.79
C ASN A 45 2.31 -7.33 3.58
N SER A 46 1.92 -8.60 3.75
CA SER A 46 2.00 -9.64 2.71
C SER A 46 0.78 -9.71 1.77
N THR A 47 -0.14 -8.75 1.85
CA THR A 47 -1.33 -8.68 1.01
C THR A 47 -1.41 -7.32 0.30
N THR A 48 -2.17 -7.27 -0.78
CA THR A 48 -2.47 -6.03 -1.52
C THR A 48 -3.88 -5.54 -1.24
N LEU A 49 -4.68 -6.29 -0.49
CA LEU A 49 -6.11 -6.03 -0.30
C LEU A 49 -6.41 -4.68 0.37
N ASP A 50 -5.51 -4.18 1.21
CA ASP A 50 -5.66 -2.93 1.96
C ASP A 50 -4.90 -1.74 1.34
N ASN A 51 -4.27 -1.91 0.17
CA ASN A 51 -3.64 -0.81 -0.54
C ASN A 51 -4.69 0.18 -1.07
N TYR A 52 -4.38 1.48 -1.04
CA TYR A 52 -5.28 2.52 -1.56
C TYR A 52 -5.54 2.42 -3.07
N SER A 53 -4.61 1.83 -3.82
CA SER A 53 -4.75 1.59 -5.25
C SER A 53 -5.65 0.40 -5.58
N THR A 54 -5.94 -0.47 -4.61
CA THR A 54 -6.72 -1.69 -4.82
C THR A 54 -8.17 -1.37 -5.12
N ARG A 55 -8.74 -2.09 -6.09
CA ARG A 55 -10.12 -1.91 -6.54
C ARG A 55 -11.09 -1.99 -5.36
N GLY A 56 -11.89 -0.94 -5.20
CA GLY A 56 -12.89 -0.82 -4.13
C GLY A 56 -12.41 -0.03 -2.91
N ASN A 57 -11.10 0.21 -2.76
CA ASN A 57 -10.57 1.07 -1.72
C ASN A 57 -10.54 2.54 -2.17
N VAL A 58 -10.51 3.46 -1.22
CA VAL A 58 -10.40 4.90 -1.47
C VAL A 58 -9.17 5.43 -0.73
N ASN A 59 -8.35 6.22 -1.43
CA ASN A 59 -7.26 6.91 -0.80
C ASN A 59 -7.80 8.09 0.05
N PRO A 60 -7.63 8.10 1.38
CA PRO A 60 -8.18 9.16 2.23
C PRO A 60 -7.52 10.53 2.00
N TYR A 61 -6.33 10.57 1.41
CA TYR A 61 -5.57 11.81 1.17
C TYR A 61 -5.92 12.49 -0.15
N THR A 62 -6.44 11.73 -1.12
CA THR A 62 -6.72 12.24 -2.47
C THR A 62 -8.18 12.05 -2.89
N GLY A 63 -8.96 11.25 -2.16
CA GLY A 63 -10.33 10.89 -2.52
C GLY A 63 -10.44 9.93 -3.72
N ARG A 64 -9.30 9.49 -4.26
CA ARG A 64 -9.25 8.68 -5.48
C ARG A 64 -9.59 7.23 -5.16
N VAL A 65 -10.47 6.66 -5.98
CA VAL A 65 -10.86 5.25 -5.91
C VAL A 65 -9.78 4.39 -6.56
N GLY A 66 -9.37 3.32 -5.86
CA GLY A 66 -8.45 2.33 -6.38
C GLY A 66 -9.07 1.52 -7.50
N THR A 67 -8.24 1.08 -8.44
CA THR A 67 -8.65 0.35 -9.65
C THR A 67 -7.83 -0.92 -9.91
N VAL A 68 -6.72 -1.09 -9.16
CA VAL A 68 -5.79 -2.21 -9.31
C VAL A 68 -6.46 -3.50 -8.82
N ASP A 69 -6.40 -4.54 -9.64
CA ASP A 69 -6.86 -5.87 -9.25
C ASP A 69 -5.84 -6.51 -8.29
N PRO A 70 -6.21 -6.81 -7.03
CA PRO A 70 -5.27 -7.33 -6.04
C PRO A 70 -4.76 -8.74 -6.39
N TYR A 71 -5.47 -9.49 -7.23
CA TYR A 71 -5.10 -10.85 -7.64
C TYR A 71 -4.25 -10.86 -8.92
N ARG A 72 -4.15 -9.74 -9.63
CA ARG A 72 -3.27 -9.62 -10.80
C ARG A 72 -1.79 -9.71 -10.39
N GLU A 73 -1.40 -9.07 -9.28
CA GLU A 73 -0.01 -9.06 -8.80
C GLU A 73 0.44 -10.41 -8.19
N GLN A 74 -0.50 -11.19 -7.63
CA GLN A 74 -0.20 -12.54 -7.12
C GLN A 74 0.22 -13.51 -8.23
N ASN A 75 -0.24 -13.31 -9.47
CA ASN A 75 0.14 -14.17 -10.60
C ASN A 75 1.60 -13.97 -11.03
N THR A 76 2.14 -12.75 -10.92
CA THR A 76 3.54 -12.45 -11.24
C THR A 76 4.52 -12.92 -10.17
N TYR A 77 4.11 -12.99 -8.90
CA TYR A 77 4.97 -13.52 -7.82
C TYR A 77 5.11 -15.05 -7.88
N ARG A 78 4.21 -15.73 -8.60
CA ARG A 78 4.19 -17.19 -8.77
C ARG A 78 4.97 -17.66 -10.00
N GLN A 79 5.49 -16.76 -10.82
CA GLN A 79 6.35 -17.10 -11.95
C GLN A 79 7.81 -16.94 -11.51
N PRO A 80 8.60 -18.04 -11.43
CA PRO A 80 10.05 -17.90 -11.32
C PRO A 80 10.55 -17.10 -12.52
N ALA A 81 11.49 -16.18 -12.27
CA ALA A 81 12.09 -15.36 -13.31
C ALA A 81 12.58 -16.23 -14.48
N PRO A 82 12.24 -15.91 -15.74
CA PRO A 82 12.84 -16.55 -16.90
C PRO A 82 14.36 -16.42 -16.80
N GLN A 83 15.08 -17.53 -16.95
CA GLN A 83 16.54 -17.54 -16.87
C GLN A 83 17.12 -16.63 -17.95
N ALA A 84 18.01 -15.70 -17.55
CA ALA A 84 18.67 -14.80 -18.48
C ALA A 84 19.59 -15.60 -19.42
N THR A 85 19.15 -15.78 -20.67
CA THR A 85 20.03 -16.15 -21.78
C THR A 85 20.87 -14.92 -22.13
N TYR A 86 22.18 -14.99 -21.91
CA TYR A 86 23.12 -13.92 -22.22
C TYR A 86 23.24 -13.72 -23.73
N GLY A 87 22.42 -12.79 -24.26
CA GLY A 87 22.58 -12.19 -25.58
C GLY A 87 22.96 -10.71 -25.43
N LEU A 88 24.03 -10.31 -26.12
CA LEU A 88 24.64 -8.97 -26.12
C LEU A 88 23.74 -7.90 -26.80
N PRO A 89 24.00 -6.60 -26.58
CA PRO A 89 22.98 -5.64 -26.15
C PRO A 89 22.36 -4.84 -27.29
N ARG A 90 21.09 -4.46 -27.13
CA ARG A 90 20.53 -3.26 -27.75
C ARG A 90 19.59 -2.57 -26.78
N SER A 91 19.94 -1.33 -26.50
CA SER A 91 19.21 -0.29 -25.78
C SER A 91 17.72 -0.34 -26.10
N ASP A 92 16.89 -0.46 -25.06
CA ASP A 92 15.52 0.07 -24.93
C ASP A 92 15.02 -0.32 -23.53
N SER A 93 15.61 0.24 -22.47
CA SER A 93 15.09 0.02 -21.11
C SER A 93 13.84 0.87 -20.90
N VAL A 94 12.72 0.44 -21.47
CA VAL A 94 11.39 0.91 -21.09
C VAL A 94 11.17 0.48 -19.65
N ASN A 95 11.36 1.41 -18.73
CA ASN A 95 11.10 1.23 -17.32
C ASN A 95 9.60 0.91 -17.13
N PRO A 96 9.22 -0.29 -16.65
CA PRO A 96 7.81 -0.64 -16.44
C PRO A 96 7.20 0.10 -15.24
N TYR A 97 7.99 0.88 -14.50
CA TYR A 97 7.53 1.74 -13.41
C TYR A 97 7.08 3.13 -13.90
N GLY A 98 6.36 3.16 -15.01
CA GLY A 98 5.59 4.33 -15.43
C GLY A 98 4.27 4.41 -14.68
N SER A 99 4.32 4.70 -13.37
CA SER A 99 3.12 5.03 -12.59
C SER A 99 3.19 6.49 -12.20
N GLY A 100 2.79 7.35 -13.13
CA GLY A 100 2.48 8.73 -12.82
C GLY A 100 1.27 8.78 -11.90
N TYR A 101 1.50 9.23 -10.67
CA TYR A 101 0.62 10.07 -9.84
C TYR A 101 1.47 10.74 -8.77
#